data_AF-A0A1X0T0R8-F1
#
_entry.id   AF-A0A1X0T0R8-F1
#
_cell.length_a   1.000
_cell.length_b   1.000
_cell.length_c   1.000
_cell.angle_alpha   90.00
_cell.angle_beta   90.00
_cell.angle_gamma   90.00
#
_symmetry.space_group_name_H-M   'P 1'
#
loop_
_entity.id
_entity.type
_entity.pdbx_description
1 polymer ?
#
loop_
_entity_poly.entity_id
_entity_poly.type
_entity_poly.pdbx_seq_one_letter_code
_entity_poly.pdbx_strand_id
1 'polypeptide(L)'
;MIYTGLADPAVPFQEVVNYYERAVTARGGLALTQEFLRLFLVPGMGHCFGGAGATDFGQPFSSVVPSDPDADGLMSLVRWVEDGTAPASLLGTRYGQGGNEAEPQAQRPICAYPKFPEYTGGDPSSAASFRCAERERGSPMSPAARYLN
;
A
#
# COMPACT_ATOMS: atom_id res chain seq x y z
N MET A 1 10.35 3.23 2.35
CA MET A 1 8.99 2.73 2.02
C MET A 1 8.50 3.42 0.76
N ILE A 2 7.82 2.71 -0.15
CA ILE A 2 7.18 3.26 -1.36
C ILE A 2 5.70 2.85 -1.35
N TYR A 3 4.80 3.74 -1.79
CA TYR A 3 3.39 3.39 -2.02
C TYR A 3 2.89 3.95 -3.35
N THR A 4 1.85 3.35 -3.92
CA THR A 4 1.14 3.86 -5.10
C THR A 4 -0.31 3.41 -5.11
N GLY A 5 -1.19 4.21 -5.69
CA GLY A 5 -2.61 3.93 -5.79
C GLY A 5 -2.95 3.11 -7.02
N LEU A 6 -3.75 2.06 -6.87
CA LEU A 6 -4.13 1.21 -8.01
C LEU A 6 -5.19 1.84 -8.92
N ALA A 7 -5.84 2.92 -8.47
CA ALA A 7 -6.78 3.70 -9.25
C ALA A 7 -6.22 5.09 -9.57
N ASP A 8 -4.89 5.27 -9.53
CA ASP A 8 -4.21 6.53 -9.87
C ASP A 8 -4.35 6.82 -11.38
N PRO A 9 -5.05 7.92 -11.77
CA PRO A 9 -5.22 8.28 -13.16
C PRO A 9 -4.04 9.09 -13.73
N ALA A 10 -3.13 9.58 -12.88
CA ALA A 10 -2.04 10.47 -13.25
C ALA A 10 -0.70 9.73 -13.40
N VAL A 11 -0.42 8.78 -12.50
CA VAL A 11 0.82 7.98 -12.54
C VAL A 11 0.46 6.50 -12.60
N PRO A 12 0.79 5.78 -13.70
CA PRO A 12 0.51 4.36 -13.81
C PRO A 12 1.23 3.56 -12.72
N PHE A 13 0.47 2.89 -11.84
CA PHE A 13 1.02 2.10 -10.75
C PHE A 13 1.99 1.01 -11.24
N GLN A 14 1.80 0.54 -12.47
CA GLN A 14 2.63 -0.49 -13.11
C GLN A 14 4.08 -0.04 -13.24
N GLU A 15 4.35 1.25 -13.46
CA GLU A 15 5.72 1.77 -13.54
C GLU A 15 6.42 1.74 -12.19
N VAL A 16 5.68 1.97 -11.10
CA VAL A 16 6.20 1.83 -9.73
C VAL A 16 6.53 0.37 -9.42
N VAL A 17 5.67 -0.57 -9.83
CA VAL A 17 5.94 -2.02 -9.73
C VAL A 17 7.19 -2.39 -10.53
N ASN A 18 7.29 -1.93 -11.79
CA ASN A 18 8.45 -2.19 -12.64
C ASN A 18 9.75 -1.64 -12.04
N TYR A 19 9.73 -0.44 -11.44
CA TYR A 19 10.87 0.12 -10.73
C TYR A 19 11.27 -0.75 -9.52
N TYR A 20 10.30 -1.15 -8.71
CA TYR A 20 10.55 -2.00 -7.55
C TYR A 20 11.14 -3.36 -7.97
N GLU A 21 10.63 -3.97 -9.04
CA GLU A 21 11.18 -5.22 -9.58
C GLU A 21 12.62 -5.06 -10.08
N ARG A 22 12.96 -3.93 -10.75
CA ARG A 22 14.37 -3.63 -11.10
C ARG A 22 15.25 -3.50 -9.86
N ALA A 23 14.77 -2.85 -8.81
CA ALA A 23 15.50 -2.75 -7.54
C ALA A 23 15.69 -4.13 -6.90
N VAL A 24 14.68 -5.00 -6.95
CA VAL A 24 14.76 -6.38 -6.49
C VAL A 24 15.83 -7.17 -7.24
N THR A 25 15.86 -7.08 -8.57
CA THR A 25 16.90 -7.71 -9.39
C THR A 25 18.28 -7.17 -9.05
N ALA A 26 18.44 -5.84 -8.97
CA ALA A 26 19.73 -5.21 -8.68
C ALA A 26 20.28 -5.55 -7.29
N ARG A 27 19.39 -5.74 -6.30
CA ARG A 27 19.78 -6.13 -4.94
C ARG A 27 20.09 -7.62 -4.79
N GLY A 28 19.64 -8.46 -5.74
CA GLY A 28 19.84 -9.91 -5.72
C GLY A 28 18.70 -10.72 -5.11
N GLY A 29 17.48 -10.15 -5.01
CA GLY A 29 16.30 -10.90 -4.58
C GLY A 29 15.36 -10.12 -3.67
N LEU A 30 14.11 -10.60 -3.58
CA LEU A 30 13.03 -9.90 -2.87
C LEU A 30 13.32 -9.79 -1.37
N ALA A 31 13.80 -10.88 -0.75
CA ALA A 31 14.12 -10.91 0.68
C ALA A 31 15.15 -9.84 1.05
N LEU A 32 16.27 -9.80 0.32
CA LEU A 32 17.34 -8.80 0.51
C LEU A 32 16.90 -7.36 0.23
N THR A 33 15.85 -7.18 -0.58
CA THR A 33 15.29 -5.86 -0.89
C THR A 33 14.35 -5.39 0.20
N GLN A 34 13.48 -6.28 0.70
CA GLN A 34 12.50 -5.96 1.74
C GLN A 34 13.11 -5.68 3.12
N GLU A 35 14.42 -5.92 3.30
CA GLU A 35 15.22 -5.45 4.43
C GLU A 35 15.29 -3.92 4.52
N PHE A 36 15.23 -3.19 3.39
CA PHE A 36 15.35 -1.73 3.35
C PHE A 36 14.28 -1.03 2.48
N LEU A 37 13.64 -1.75 1.56
CA LEU A 37 12.68 -1.22 0.61
C LEU A 37 11.45 -2.11 0.51
N ARG A 38 10.30 -1.58 0.96
CA ARG A 38 8.98 -2.23 0.82
C ARG A 38 8.06 -1.35 -0.01
N LEU A 39 7.35 -1.98 -0.95
CA LEU A 39 6.32 -1.40 -1.79
C LEU A 39 4.94 -1.76 -1.25
N PHE A 40 4.04 -0.78 -1.18
CA PHE A 40 2.65 -0.93 -0.77
C PHE A 40 1.72 -0.48 -1.92
N LEU A 41 0.96 -1.42 -2.47
CA LEU A 41 -0.05 -1.15 -3.49
C LEU A 41 -1.39 -0.89 -2.81
N VAL A 42 -1.96 0.31 -2.97
CA VAL A 42 -3.16 0.73 -2.24
C VAL A 42 -4.41 0.53 -3.09
N PRO A 43 -5.29 -0.46 -2.79
CA PRO A 43 -6.47 -0.73 -3.59
C PRO A 43 -7.47 0.41 -3.53
N GLY A 44 -7.92 0.88 -4.70
CA GLY A 44 -8.93 1.93 -4.79
C GLY A 44 -8.44 3.34 -4.47
N MET A 45 -7.14 3.54 -4.21
CA MET A 45 -6.54 4.87 -4.06
C MET A 45 -6.29 5.53 -5.41
N GLY A 46 -6.61 6.81 -5.51
CA GLY A 46 -6.29 7.66 -6.65
C GLY A 46 -4.85 8.16 -6.62
N HIS A 47 -4.63 9.36 -7.18
CA HIS A 47 -3.32 9.99 -7.19
C HIS A 47 -2.96 10.51 -5.79
N CYS A 48 -2.06 9.79 -5.11
CA CYS A 48 -1.56 10.06 -3.76
C CYS A 48 -2.56 9.91 -2.60
N PHE A 49 -3.84 10.19 -2.82
CA PHE A 49 -4.90 10.18 -1.80
C PHE A 49 -6.29 9.90 -2.42
N GLY A 50 -7.32 9.88 -1.58
CA GLY A 50 -8.71 9.75 -2.01
C GLY A 50 -9.00 8.43 -2.73
N GLY A 51 -10.02 8.43 -3.59
CA GLY A 51 -10.51 7.24 -4.27
C GLY A 51 -11.56 6.47 -3.45
N ALA A 52 -12.05 5.36 -4.00
CA ALA A 52 -13.20 4.64 -3.44
C ALA A 52 -12.83 3.61 -2.35
N GLY A 53 -11.53 3.35 -2.14
CA GLY A 53 -11.03 2.36 -1.20
C GLY A 53 -10.89 2.86 0.25
N ALA A 54 -10.24 2.04 1.08
CA ALA A 54 -9.73 2.45 2.39
C ALA A 54 -8.28 2.89 2.22
N THR A 55 -8.09 4.19 1.97
CA THR A 55 -6.88 4.75 1.37
C THR A 55 -6.13 5.69 2.28
N ASP A 56 -6.69 6.05 3.43
CA ASP A 56 -6.03 6.85 4.46
C ASP A 56 -5.30 5.96 5.46
N PHE A 57 -3.99 6.12 5.55
CA PHE A 57 -3.08 5.40 6.45
C PHE A 57 -2.01 6.35 7.01
N GLY A 58 -2.32 7.65 7.19
CA GLY A 58 -1.36 8.65 7.68
C GLY A 58 -0.36 9.18 6.64
N GLN A 59 -0.58 8.91 5.34
CA GLN A 59 0.20 9.48 4.25
C GLN A 59 -0.11 10.98 4.04
N PRO A 60 0.75 11.73 3.32
CA PRO A 60 0.43 13.11 2.93
C PRO A 60 -0.94 13.22 2.26
N PHE A 61 -1.69 14.28 2.58
CA PHE A 61 -3.05 14.51 2.09
C PHE A 61 -4.11 13.51 2.59
N SER A 62 -3.80 12.72 3.64
CA SER A 62 -4.81 11.93 4.33
C SER A 62 -5.90 12.83 4.94
N SER A 63 -7.14 12.34 4.92
CA SER A 63 -8.28 13.10 5.45
C SER A 63 -8.16 13.36 6.95
N VAL A 64 -7.55 12.41 7.66
CA VAL A 64 -7.36 12.41 9.12
C VAL A 64 -5.97 11.87 9.42
N VAL A 65 -5.26 12.54 10.34
CA VAL A 65 -4.05 11.99 10.95
C VAL A 65 -4.50 11.02 12.05
N PRO A 66 -4.18 9.72 11.95
CA PRO A 66 -4.58 8.74 12.96
C PRO A 66 -4.02 9.11 14.35
N SER A 67 -4.86 9.03 15.39
CA SER A 67 -4.41 9.22 16.77
C SER A 67 -3.63 8.01 17.31
N ASP A 68 -3.87 6.83 16.74
CA ASP A 68 -3.11 5.61 16.99
C ASP A 68 -1.89 5.55 16.04
N PRO A 69 -0.65 5.58 16.56
CA PRO A 69 0.55 5.48 15.73
C PRO A 69 0.67 4.13 14.98
N ASP A 70 -0.02 3.08 15.40
CA ASP A 70 -0.04 1.79 14.68
C ASP A 70 -0.89 1.85 13.39
N ALA A 71 -1.77 2.85 13.28
CA ALA A 71 -2.56 3.14 12.09
C ALA A 71 -1.91 4.20 11.19
N ASP A 72 -0.76 4.76 11.59
CA ASP A 72 -0.04 5.80 10.86
C ASP A 72 1.20 5.23 10.13
N GLY A 73 1.21 5.38 8.82
CA GLY A 73 2.27 4.91 7.93
C GLY A 73 3.59 5.67 8.07
N LEU A 74 3.56 6.95 8.45
CA LEU A 74 4.77 7.68 8.82
C LEU A 74 5.36 7.12 10.11
N MET A 75 4.53 6.88 11.12
CA MET A 75 4.99 6.26 12.37
C MET A 75 5.49 4.83 12.17
N SER A 76 4.90 4.09 11.23
CA SER A 76 5.41 2.78 10.79
C SER A 76 6.81 2.87 10.18
N LEU A 77 7.12 3.93 9.43
CA LEU A 77 8.46 4.17 8.90
C LEU A 77 9.45 4.54 10.02
N VAL A 78 9.03 5.38 10.98
CA VAL A 78 9.85 5.75 12.14
C VAL A 78 10.27 4.50 12.91
N ARG A 79 9.31 3.63 13.27
CA ARG A 79 9.60 2.36 13.97
C ARG A 79 10.50 1.41 13.17
N TRP A 80 10.37 1.40 11.85
CA TRP A 80 11.28 0.61 11.03
C TRP A 80 12.72 1.14 11.13
N VAL A 81 12.91 2.45 11.04
CA VAL A 81 14.24 3.08 11.09
C VAL A 81 14.85 3.02 12.48
N GLU A 82 14.08 3.33 13.51
CA GLU A 82 14.56 3.49 14.89
C GLU A 82 14.61 2.16 15.65
N ASP A 83 13.59 1.30 15.47
CA ASP A 83 13.43 0.06 16.24
C ASP A 83 13.70 -1.21 15.40
N GLY A 84 13.99 -1.07 14.11
CA GLY A 84 14.15 -2.21 13.19
C GLY A 84 12.84 -2.94 12.86
N THR A 85 11.68 -2.40 13.24
CA THR A 85 10.38 -3.05 13.07
C THR A 85 9.76 -2.72 11.71
N ALA A 86 10.07 -3.55 10.71
CA ALA A 86 9.61 -3.31 9.34
C ALA A 86 8.13 -3.69 9.13
N PRO A 87 7.28 -2.81 8.58
CA PRO A 87 5.83 -3.04 8.49
C PRO A 87 5.47 -4.12 7.47
N ALA A 88 4.82 -5.20 7.90
CA ALA A 88 4.32 -6.26 7.00
C ALA A 88 3.05 -5.82 6.24
N SER A 89 2.30 -4.89 6.82
CA SER A 89 1.13 -4.23 6.26
C SER A 89 0.96 -2.87 6.93
N LEU A 90 0.19 -1.98 6.30
CA LEU A 90 -0.33 -0.74 6.88
C LEU A 90 -1.87 -0.86 7.02
N LEU A 91 -2.48 -0.08 7.91
CA LEU A 91 -3.93 -0.05 8.05
C LEU A 91 -4.53 1.08 7.21
N GLY A 92 -5.12 0.75 6.07
CA GLY A 92 -5.89 1.69 5.27
C GLY A 92 -7.28 1.88 5.86
N THR A 93 -7.74 3.12 5.93
CA THR A 93 -9.04 3.53 6.45
C THR A 93 -9.79 4.35 5.41
N ARG A 94 -11.10 4.10 5.30
CA ARG A 94 -12.05 4.97 4.61
C ARG A 94 -12.85 5.68 5.68
N TYR A 95 -12.74 7.00 5.75
CA TYR A 95 -13.54 7.81 6.66
C TYR A 95 -14.91 8.18 6.07
N GLY A 96 -15.82 8.60 6.95
CA GLY A 96 -17.11 9.15 6.57
C GLY A 96 -17.00 10.39 5.68
N GLN A 97 -18.11 10.77 5.06
CA GLN A 97 -18.24 12.03 4.32
C GLN A 97 -19.24 12.92 5.06
N GLY A 98 -18.99 14.23 5.13
CA GLY A 98 -19.85 15.17 5.86
C GLY A 98 -19.56 15.18 7.37
N GLY A 99 -20.57 15.41 8.23
CA GLY A 99 -20.39 15.63 9.68
C GLY A 99 -19.68 14.52 10.50
N ASN A 100 -19.33 13.38 9.89
CA ASN A 100 -18.62 12.25 10.51
C ASN A 100 -17.25 11.98 9.84
N GLU A 101 -16.56 13.02 9.35
CA GLU A 101 -15.27 12.94 8.65
C GLU A 101 -14.14 12.23 9.41
N ALA A 102 -14.24 12.08 10.74
CA ALA A 102 -13.24 11.38 11.56
C ALA A 102 -13.60 9.93 11.90
N GLU A 103 -14.79 9.44 11.54
CA GLU A 103 -15.25 8.10 11.90
C GLU A 103 -14.85 7.07 10.82
N PRO A 104 -14.08 6.02 11.16
CA PRO A 104 -13.76 4.93 10.23
C PRO A 104 -15.01 4.19 9.77
N GLN A 105 -15.27 4.18 8.46
CA GLN A 105 -16.40 3.46 7.85
C GLN A 105 -15.99 2.09 7.31
N ALA A 106 -14.75 1.96 6.85
CA ALA A 106 -14.18 0.69 6.43
C ALA A 106 -12.67 0.70 6.60
N GLN A 107 -12.09 -0.45 6.95
CA GLN A 107 -10.65 -0.62 7.09
C GLN A 107 -10.15 -1.84 6.33
N ARG A 108 -8.95 -1.76 5.76
CA ARG A 108 -8.29 -2.85 5.01
C ARG A 108 -6.80 -2.88 5.31
N PRO A 109 -6.18 -4.06 5.38
CA PRO A 109 -4.73 -4.13 5.34
C PRO A 109 -4.21 -3.74 3.94
N ILE A 110 -3.27 -2.81 3.91
CA ILE A 110 -2.44 -2.51 2.74
C ILE A 110 -1.17 -3.35 2.88
N CYS A 111 -1.07 -4.41 2.08
CA CYS A 111 -0.03 -5.42 2.24
C CYS A 111 1.30 -5.01 1.61
N ALA A 112 2.41 -5.42 2.22
CA ALA A 112 3.71 -5.33 1.55
C ALA A 112 3.74 -6.25 0.33
N TYR A 113 3.96 -5.67 -0.84
CA TYR A 113 4.05 -6.37 -2.13
C TYR A 113 5.11 -7.49 -2.07
N PRO A 114 4.82 -8.69 -2.63
CA PRO A 114 3.74 -9.00 -3.56
C PRO A 114 2.44 -9.48 -2.93
N LYS A 115 2.31 -9.41 -1.61
CA LYS A 115 1.06 -9.78 -0.96
C LYS A 115 -0.02 -8.76 -1.27
N PHE A 116 -1.26 -9.22 -1.28
CA PHE A 116 -2.45 -8.42 -1.51
C PHE A 116 -3.55 -8.79 -0.52
N PRO A 117 -4.42 -7.85 -0.10
CA PRO A 117 -5.54 -8.18 0.78
C PRO A 117 -6.47 -9.19 0.12
N GLU A 118 -6.74 -10.28 0.83
CA GLU A 118 -7.72 -11.31 0.46
C GLU A 118 -8.80 -11.38 1.53
N TYR A 119 -10.06 -11.28 1.11
CA TYR A 119 -11.20 -11.41 2.00
C TYR A 119 -11.36 -12.85 2.47
N THR A 120 -11.47 -13.04 3.78
CA THR A 120 -11.55 -14.37 4.42
C THR A 120 -12.90 -14.64 5.07
N GLY A 121 -13.86 -13.70 4.98
CA GLY A 121 -15.19 -13.80 5.59
C GLY A 121 -15.41 -12.84 6.77
N GLY A 122 -16.66 -12.66 7.17
CA GLY A 122 -17.07 -11.77 8.26
C GLY A 122 -17.71 -10.46 7.78
N ASP A 123 -17.49 -9.36 8.50
CA ASP A 123 -17.95 -8.03 8.09
C ASP A 123 -17.00 -7.45 7.04
N PRO A 124 -17.46 -7.23 5.80
CA PRO A 124 -16.64 -6.64 4.77
C PRO A 124 -16.08 -5.28 5.17
N SER A 125 -16.63 -4.52 6.11
CA SER A 125 -16.09 -3.21 6.52
C SER A 125 -14.89 -3.33 7.47
N SER A 126 -14.70 -4.48 8.11
CA SER A 126 -13.63 -4.70 9.10
C SER A 126 -12.31 -5.15 8.45
N ALA A 127 -11.18 -4.62 8.96
CA ALA A 127 -9.85 -5.08 8.55
C ALA A 127 -9.60 -6.56 8.92
N ALA A 128 -10.22 -7.05 10.01
CA ALA A 128 -10.07 -8.43 10.48
C ALA A 128 -10.67 -9.47 9.52
N SER A 129 -11.53 -9.04 8.60
CA SER A 129 -12.09 -9.88 7.55
C SER A 129 -11.16 -10.08 6.35
N PHE A 130 -9.93 -9.59 6.43
CA PHE A 130 -8.93 -9.70 5.36
C PHE A 130 -7.60 -10.22 5.92
N ARG A 131 -6.86 -10.92 5.06
CA ARG A 131 -5.45 -11.27 5.32
C ARG A 131 -4.58 -10.90 4.13
N CYS A 132 -3.31 -10.65 4.37
CA CYS A 132 -2.33 -10.52 3.29
C CYS A 132 -2.00 -11.90 2.71
N ALA A 133 -2.37 -12.13 1.45
CA ALA A 133 -2.11 -13.37 0.72
C ALA A 133 -1.13 -13.13 -0.42
N GLU A 134 -0.27 -14.11 -0.72
CA GLU A 134 0.67 -14.03 -1.84
C GLU A 134 -0.08 -13.86 -3.17
N ARG A 135 0.46 -13.00 -4.03
CA ARG A 135 0.05 -12.88 -5.44
C ARG A 135 1.27 -13.00 -6.34
N GLU A 136 1.00 -13.22 -7.63
CA GLU A 136 2.04 -13.22 -8.63
C GLU A 136 2.76 -11.87 -8.67
N ARG A 137 4.08 -11.91 -8.84
CA ARG A 137 4.93 -10.73 -8.95
C ARG A 137 4.98 -10.22 -10.37
N GLY A 138 5.15 -8.92 -10.48
CA GLY A 138 5.36 -8.17 -11.71
C GLY A 138 4.10 -7.44 -12.14
N SER A 139 4.30 -6.50 -13.05
CA SER A 139 3.21 -6.04 -13.92
C SER A 139 3.25 -6.89 -15.18
N PRO A 140 2.13 -7.42 -15.69
CA PRO A 140 2.11 -8.15 -16.96
C PRO A 140 2.44 -7.25 -18.18
N MET A 141 2.68 -5.95 -17.98
CA MET A 141 3.10 -5.04 -19.03
C MET A 141 4.63 -5.04 -19.16
N SER A 142 5.16 -5.97 -19.96
CA SER A 142 6.48 -5.79 -20.56
C SER A 142 6.38 -4.68 -21.63
N PRO A 143 7.12 -3.56 -21.53
CA PRO A 143 7.22 -2.61 -22.63
C PRO A 143 7.66 -3.36 -23.89
N ALA A 144 7.00 -3.11 -25.02
CA ALA A 144 7.40 -3.78 -26.26
C ALA A 144 8.87 -3.44 -26.58
N ALA A 145 9.69 -4.44 -26.91
CA ALA A 145 11.13 -4.29 -27.10
C ALA A 145 11.52 -3.18 -28.09
N ARG A 146 10.63 -2.84 -29.03
CA ARG A 146 10.77 -1.73 -29.99
C ARG A 146 10.83 -0.33 -29.37
N TYR A 147 10.44 -0.16 -28.11
CA TYR A 147 10.52 1.12 -27.37
C TYR A 147 11.79 1.22 -26.52
N LEU A 148 12.63 0.18 -26.51
CA LEU A 148 13.87 0.12 -25.73
C LEU A 148 15.13 0.29 -26.59
N ASN A 149 14.98 0.53 -27.90
CA ASN A 149 16.05 0.78 -28.87
C ASN A 149 15.80 2.10 -29.61
#